data_AF-A0A9R1EZM3-F1
#
_entry.id   AF-A0A9R1EZM3-F1
#
_cell.length_a   1.000
_cell.length_b   1.000
_cell.length_c   1.000
_cell.angle_alpha   90.00
_cell.angle_beta   90.00
_cell.angle_gamma   90.00
#
_symmetry.space_group_name_H-M   'P 1'
#
loop_
_entity.id
_entity.type
_entity.pdbx_description
1 polymer ?
#
loop_
_entity_poly.entity_id
_entity_poly.type
_entity_poly.pdbx_seq_one_letter_code
_entity_poly.pdbx_strand_id
1 'polypeptide(L)'
;MTKNNVTADEDARASAVLLDTGNLVLRSPNGTVIWQSFDHPTDTILPGMRFLLSYKGRVMGRLVAWKGPDDPSVGDFSFGLDPDLGMQIVTWHGAKLYCRISVWNGASVSGGTYPGNSSSVVYQTIVNTGDRFYLMYSISDDSPYARIMLDYTGTMSLLTWNSYSSSWIATSERPSGGYGVYGSCGPFGYSDFTGATPTCQCLDGFEPDPMNSSRVCRRVEALKCGSKNHFLRLSGMKVPDRFLHIRNRSFDQCAAECSRNCSCTAYAYANLSSAGTLGDQTRCLVWTGELVDTWKTNNYGENLYIRLGDSPAVHKNSNLVKILPPVVACLLLLTCIALVWKWVRRKKEIKKKLMLRYLSASSELGGKNSDFPFVSFEDIVAATDNFSDSNMLGMGGFGKVYKGILEDDKEVAIKRLGSGSGQDNTRKDVLDWLTRFKIIKGVARGLLYLHQDSRLTIIHRDLKASNILLDNEMNPKISDFGMARIFGGNQQQGNTIRVVGT
;
A
#
# COMPACT_ATOMS: atom_id res chain seq x y z
N MET A 1 27.99 -38.75 5.22
CA MET A 1 27.87 -39.91 6.13
C MET A 1 28.57 -39.57 7.43
N THR A 2 27.86 -38.91 8.34
CA THR A 2 28.31 -38.69 9.71
C THR A 2 27.97 -39.94 10.52
N LYS A 3 28.94 -40.46 11.28
CA LYS A 3 28.76 -41.66 12.10
C LYS A 3 27.69 -41.39 13.16
N ASN A 4 26.62 -42.19 13.16
CA ASN A 4 25.64 -42.21 14.25
C ASN A 4 26.38 -42.61 15.53
N ASN A 5 26.42 -41.72 16.53
CA ASN A 5 26.96 -42.06 17.85
C ASN A 5 25.95 -43.00 18.55
N VAL A 6 26.28 -44.28 18.58
CA VAL A 6 25.50 -45.31 19.27
C VAL A 6 26.14 -45.49 20.65
N THR A 7 25.44 -45.07 21.71
CA THR A 7 25.72 -45.56 23.07
C THR A 7 25.05 -46.92 23.21
N ALA A 8 25.72 -47.96 22.75
CA ALA A 8 25.36 -49.34 23.06
C ALA A 8 26.43 -49.88 24.01
N ASP A 9 26.04 -50.11 25.26
CA ASP A 9 26.73 -51.04 26.13
C ASP A 9 26.45 -52.45 25.62
N GLU A 10 27.40 -53.39 25.67
CA GLU A 10 27.23 -54.73 25.10
C GLU A 10 26.09 -55.54 25.77
N ASP A 11 25.63 -55.08 26.95
CA ASP A 11 24.46 -55.60 27.70
C ASP A 11 23.19 -54.72 27.58
N ALA A 12 23.18 -53.69 26.74
CA ALA A 12 22.10 -52.70 26.69
C ALA A 12 20.80 -53.27 26.10
N ARG A 13 19.76 -53.40 26.93
CA ARG A 13 18.39 -53.78 26.54
C ARG A 13 17.69 -52.75 25.63
N ALA A 14 18.24 -51.56 25.45
CA ALA A 14 17.78 -50.57 24.49
C ALA A 14 18.92 -49.60 24.16
N SER A 15 18.93 -49.05 22.94
CA SER A 15 19.93 -48.06 22.49
C SER A 15 19.28 -46.74 22.12
N ALA A 16 19.93 -45.64 22.48
CA ALA A 16 19.54 -44.30 22.04
C ALA A 16 20.34 -43.93 20.78
N VAL A 17 19.64 -43.49 19.73
CA VAL A 17 20.25 -43.17 18.43
C VAL A 17 19.72 -41.82 17.96
N LEU A 18 20.63 -40.88 17.70
CA LEU A 18 20.30 -39.65 17.00
C LEU A 18 20.38 -39.90 15.50
N LEU A 19 19.26 -39.77 14.79
CA LEU A 19 19.19 -39.95 13.34
C LEU A 19 19.64 -38.66 12.61
N ASP A 20 20.03 -38.79 11.34
CA ASP A 20 20.39 -37.64 10.47
C ASP A 20 19.26 -36.61 10.33
N THR A 21 18.02 -37.01 10.60
CA THR A 21 16.85 -36.11 10.62
C THR A 21 16.77 -35.21 11.87
N GLY A 22 17.64 -35.43 12.86
CA GLY A 22 17.56 -34.81 14.19
C GLY A 22 16.62 -35.52 15.16
N ASN A 23 15.94 -36.60 14.73
CA ASN A 23 15.08 -37.39 15.61
C ASN A 23 15.94 -38.28 16.53
N LEU A 24 15.83 -38.07 17.84
CA LEU A 24 16.45 -38.92 18.85
C LEU A 24 15.48 -40.06 19.17
N VAL A 25 15.87 -41.29 18.83
CA VAL A 25 15.03 -42.48 19.01
C VAL A 25 15.63 -43.43 20.03
N LEU A 26 14.78 -44.00 20.88
CA LEU A 26 15.12 -45.13 21.73
C LEU A 26 14.64 -46.41 21.04
N ARG A 27 15.55 -47.36 20.80
CA ARG A 27 15.28 -48.61 20.11
C ARG A 27 15.46 -49.79 21.05
N SER A 28 14.53 -50.74 21.00
CA SER A 28 14.71 -52.07 21.59
C SER A 28 15.80 -52.86 20.84
N PRO A 29 16.28 -54.01 21.38
CA PRO A 29 17.33 -54.80 20.75
C PRO A 29 16.89 -55.35 19.38
N ASN A 30 15.59 -55.55 19.20
CA ASN A 30 14.98 -55.99 17.93
C ASN A 30 14.83 -54.85 16.90
N GLY A 31 15.34 -53.65 17.20
CA GLY A 31 15.28 -52.48 16.32
C GLY A 31 13.96 -51.71 16.34
N THR A 32 12.95 -52.14 17.10
CA THR A 32 11.67 -51.42 17.25
C THR A 32 11.88 -50.11 18.00
N VAL A 33 11.43 -49.00 17.43
CA VAL A 33 11.39 -47.69 18.09
C VAL A 33 10.34 -47.72 19.18
N ILE A 34 10.76 -47.51 20.43
CA ILE A 34 9.88 -47.49 21.61
C ILE A 34 9.59 -46.07 22.10
N TRP A 35 10.45 -45.10 21.74
CA TRP A 35 10.26 -43.68 22.02
C TRP A 35 11.00 -42.84 20.97
N GLN A 36 10.49 -41.65 20.65
CA GLN A 36 11.15 -40.71 19.75
C GLN A 36 10.91 -39.26 20.14
N SER A 37 11.91 -38.40 19.96
CA SER A 37 11.81 -36.98 20.31
C SER A 37 10.80 -36.23 19.45
N PHE A 38 10.56 -36.68 18.22
CA PHE A 38 9.57 -36.06 17.33
C PHE A 38 8.12 -36.16 17.83
N ASP A 39 7.81 -37.06 18.77
CA ASP A 39 6.50 -37.10 19.42
C ASP A 39 6.37 -36.09 20.58
N HIS A 40 7.48 -35.43 20.94
CA HIS A 40 7.59 -34.48 22.05
C HIS A 40 8.27 -33.16 21.62
N PRO A 41 7.67 -32.40 20.70
CA PRO A 41 8.21 -31.13 20.25
C PRO A 41 8.27 -30.09 21.38
N THR A 42 9.25 -29.19 21.28
CA THR A 42 9.36 -27.99 22.13
C THR A 42 8.67 -26.79 21.45
N ASP A 43 9.45 -25.94 20.79
CA ASP A 43 9.10 -24.70 20.11
C ASP A 43 9.37 -24.80 18.59
N THR A 44 9.97 -25.90 18.14
CA THR A 44 10.49 -26.06 16.77
C THR A 44 9.92 -27.30 16.05
N ILE A 45 9.62 -27.15 14.76
CA ILE A 45 9.36 -28.24 13.81
C ILE A 45 10.55 -28.34 12.84
N LEU A 46 11.07 -29.55 12.66
CA LEU A 46 12.20 -29.84 11.76
C LEU A 46 11.72 -30.45 10.42
N PRO A 47 12.58 -30.45 9.37
CA PRO A 47 12.22 -31.05 8.09
C PRO A 47 11.93 -32.54 8.23
N GLY A 48 10.86 -33.02 7.61
CA GLY A 48 10.41 -34.42 7.70
C GLY A 48 9.70 -34.80 9.01
N MET A 49 9.67 -33.90 9.99
CA MET A 49 8.92 -34.10 11.22
C MET A 49 7.42 -34.07 10.95
N ARG A 50 6.69 -35.08 11.42
CA ARG A 50 5.22 -35.11 11.40
C ARG A 50 4.68 -34.53 12.71
N PHE A 51 4.41 -33.23 12.72
CA PHE A 51 3.80 -32.58 13.85
C PHE A 51 2.30 -32.93 13.93
N LEU A 52 1.98 -33.91 14.77
CA LEU A 52 0.63 -34.45 14.92
C LEU A 52 -0.23 -33.51 15.77
N LEU A 53 -1.18 -32.83 15.15
CA LEU A 53 -2.10 -31.90 15.82
C LEU A 53 -3.28 -32.63 16.49
N SER A 54 -3.83 -33.65 15.84
CA SER A 54 -4.96 -34.44 16.36
C SER A 54 -4.88 -35.90 15.93
N TYR A 55 -5.34 -36.79 16.81
CA TYR A 55 -5.52 -38.21 16.55
C TYR A 55 -6.83 -38.73 17.15
N LYS A 56 -7.66 -39.37 16.31
CA LYS A 56 -8.98 -39.91 16.66
C LYS A 56 -9.85 -38.88 17.41
N GLY A 57 -9.84 -37.64 16.93
CA GLY A 57 -10.60 -36.53 17.51
C GLY A 57 -10.02 -35.92 18.79
N ARG A 58 -8.91 -36.44 19.32
CA ARG A 58 -8.22 -35.86 20.48
C ARG A 58 -7.07 -34.96 20.01
N VAL A 59 -6.98 -33.76 20.57
CA VAL A 59 -5.86 -32.85 20.35
C VAL A 59 -4.59 -33.46 20.97
N MET A 60 -3.50 -33.49 20.21
CA MET A 60 -2.23 -34.12 20.60
C MET A 60 -1.12 -33.08 20.74
N GLY A 61 -0.57 -32.63 19.61
CA GLY A 61 0.63 -31.81 19.56
C GLY A 61 0.35 -30.35 19.85
N ARG A 62 1.13 -29.82 20.79
CA ARG A 62 1.23 -28.40 21.08
C ARG A 62 2.69 -28.01 21.04
N LEU A 63 3.04 -27.03 20.22
CA LEU A 63 4.31 -26.34 20.34
C LEU A 63 4.18 -25.30 21.44
N VAL A 64 5.20 -25.16 22.26
CA VAL A 64 5.25 -24.21 23.37
C VAL A 64 6.51 -23.41 23.22
N ALA A 65 6.35 -22.08 23.14
CA ALA A 65 7.47 -21.17 23.04
C ALA A 65 8.33 -21.24 24.30
N TRP A 66 9.60 -20.90 24.13
CA TRP A 66 10.46 -20.59 25.26
C TRP A 66 9.92 -19.39 26.04
N LYS A 67 10.23 -19.32 27.33
CA LYS A 67 9.86 -18.21 28.19
C LYS A 67 10.60 -16.92 27.83
N GLY A 68 11.82 -17.04 27.33
CA GLY A 68 12.63 -15.93 26.87
C GLY A 68 13.72 -16.38 25.90
N PRO A 69 14.52 -15.44 25.38
CA PRO A 69 15.57 -15.75 24.41
C PRO A 69 16.63 -16.72 24.95
N ASP A 70 16.90 -16.66 26.26
CA ASP A 70 17.91 -17.48 26.94
C ASP A 70 17.31 -18.43 28.01
N ASP A 71 15.97 -18.53 28.07
CA ASP A 71 15.25 -19.37 29.04
C ASP A 71 14.35 -20.39 28.32
N PRO A 72 14.82 -21.64 28.14
CA PRO A 72 14.08 -22.69 27.44
C PRO A 72 12.94 -23.30 28.26
N SER A 73 12.65 -22.77 29.45
CA SER A 73 11.48 -23.17 30.21
C SER A 73 10.18 -22.77 29.49
N VAL A 74 9.07 -23.35 29.94
CA VAL A 74 7.74 -23.17 29.36
C VAL A 74 7.34 -21.69 29.36
N GLY A 75 7.14 -21.13 28.17
CA GLY A 75 6.66 -19.76 27.96
C GLY A 75 5.13 -19.65 27.85
N ASP A 76 4.67 -18.42 27.58
CA ASP A 76 3.24 -18.08 27.57
C ASP A 76 2.56 -18.34 26.22
N PHE A 77 3.34 -18.52 25.15
CA PHE A 77 2.82 -18.76 23.81
C PHE A 77 2.79 -20.24 23.48
N SER A 78 1.71 -20.67 22.85
CA SER A 78 1.60 -22.04 22.35
C SER A 78 0.89 -22.10 21.01
N PHE A 79 1.13 -23.15 20.23
CA PHE A 79 0.59 -23.33 18.89
C PHE A 79 0.05 -24.75 18.70
N GLY A 80 -1.11 -24.88 18.06
CA GLY A 80 -1.78 -26.16 17.87
C GLY A 80 -3.22 -26.02 17.36
N LEU A 81 -4.04 -27.05 17.58
CA LEU A 81 -5.47 -27.02 17.28
C LEU A 81 -6.29 -26.59 18.49
N ASP A 82 -7.28 -25.76 18.22
CA ASP A 82 -8.30 -25.43 19.20
C ASP A 82 -9.44 -26.45 19.13
N PRO A 83 -9.74 -27.18 20.23
CA PRO A 83 -10.80 -28.17 20.25
C PRO A 83 -12.20 -27.56 20.04
N ASP A 84 -12.39 -26.28 20.41
CA ASP A 84 -13.67 -25.57 20.34
C ASP A 84 -13.89 -24.90 18.98
N LEU A 85 -12.80 -24.59 18.25
CA LEU A 85 -12.85 -23.97 16.93
C LEU A 85 -12.74 -24.96 15.75
N GLY A 86 -12.63 -26.26 16.05
CA GLY A 86 -12.59 -27.32 15.05
C GLY A 86 -11.27 -27.38 14.26
N MET A 87 -11.34 -27.31 12.92
CA MET A 87 -10.18 -27.49 12.02
C MET A 87 -9.27 -26.24 11.93
N GLN A 88 -9.20 -25.42 12.98
CA GLN A 88 -8.48 -24.16 12.99
C GLN A 88 -7.19 -24.28 13.81
N ILE A 89 -6.07 -24.00 13.14
CA ILE A 89 -4.75 -23.95 13.77
C ILE A 89 -4.55 -22.54 14.31
N VAL A 90 -4.15 -22.42 15.56
CA VAL A 90 -4.06 -21.15 16.27
C VAL A 90 -2.79 -21.06 17.10
N THR A 91 -2.40 -19.82 17.40
CA THR A 91 -1.44 -19.49 18.46
C THR A 91 -2.23 -18.88 19.62
N TRP A 92 -1.97 -19.35 20.84
CA TRP A 92 -2.50 -18.76 22.07
C TRP A 92 -1.43 -17.96 22.79
N HIS A 93 -1.87 -16.93 23.51
CA HIS A 93 -1.13 -16.26 24.57
C HIS A 93 -1.85 -16.54 25.90
N GLY A 94 -1.32 -17.46 26.69
CA GLY A 94 -2.02 -18.07 27.81
C GLY A 94 -3.31 -18.75 27.34
N ALA A 95 -4.47 -18.30 27.86
CA ALA A 95 -5.79 -18.81 27.50
C ALA A 95 -6.46 -18.03 26.34
N LYS A 96 -5.85 -16.95 25.83
CA LYS A 96 -6.44 -16.10 24.80
C LYS A 96 -5.91 -16.45 23.42
N LEU A 97 -6.78 -16.43 22.41
CA LEU A 97 -6.38 -16.54 21.02
C LEU A 97 -5.54 -15.32 20.63
N TYR A 98 -4.34 -15.56 20.14
CA TYR A 98 -3.40 -14.52 19.72
C TYR A 98 -3.38 -14.38 18.19
N CYS A 99 -3.30 -15.51 17.48
CA CYS A 99 -3.28 -15.55 16.02
C CYS A 99 -4.04 -16.79 15.54
N ARG A 100 -4.74 -16.67 14.40
CA ARG A 100 -5.44 -17.78 13.78
C ARG A 100 -4.98 -17.94 12.34
N ILE A 101 -4.62 -19.17 11.96
CA ILE A 101 -4.35 -19.53 10.57
C ILE A 101 -5.68 -19.84 9.87
N SER A 102 -5.76 -19.57 8.57
CA SER A 102 -6.91 -19.93 7.73
C SER A 102 -7.35 -21.38 7.91
N VAL A 103 -8.63 -21.65 7.63
CA VAL A 103 -9.21 -23.00 7.75
C VAL A 103 -8.59 -23.93 6.72
N TRP A 104 -7.90 -24.98 7.17
CA TRP A 104 -7.32 -26.01 6.31
C TRP A 104 -8.24 -27.22 6.23
N ASN A 105 -8.40 -27.78 5.04
CA ASN A 105 -9.46 -28.76 4.80
C ASN A 105 -9.12 -29.78 3.70
N GLY A 106 -7.84 -30.13 3.55
CA GLY A 106 -7.41 -31.21 2.68
C GLY A 106 -5.92 -31.48 2.81
N ALA A 107 -5.37 -32.35 1.95
CA ALA A 107 -3.94 -32.37 1.71
C ALA A 107 -3.55 -31.11 0.92
N SER A 108 -3.04 -30.09 1.60
CA SER A 108 -2.47 -28.91 0.93
C SER A 108 -0.96 -29.07 0.85
N VAL A 109 -0.42 -29.09 -0.37
CA VAL A 109 1.01 -28.96 -0.61
C VAL A 109 1.25 -27.56 -1.15
N SER A 110 1.95 -26.73 -0.38
CA SER A 110 2.42 -25.42 -0.83
C SER A 110 3.93 -25.43 -0.97
N GLY A 111 4.43 -25.00 -2.13
CA GLY A 111 5.84 -24.83 -2.41
C GLY A 111 6.19 -23.35 -2.50
N GLY A 112 7.29 -22.93 -1.89
CA GLY A 112 7.84 -21.59 -2.03
C GLY A 112 9.33 -21.63 -2.36
N THR A 113 9.78 -20.75 -3.24
CA THR A 113 11.21 -20.51 -3.48
C THR A 113 11.76 -19.49 -2.48
N TYR A 114 13.05 -19.57 -2.20
CA TYR A 114 13.69 -18.67 -1.25
C TYR A 114 13.89 -17.28 -1.90
N PRO A 115 13.74 -16.18 -1.15
CA PRO A 115 14.08 -14.85 -1.64
C PRO A 115 15.57 -14.81 -2.05
N GLY A 116 15.84 -14.61 -3.34
CA GLY A 116 17.20 -14.58 -3.90
C GLY A 116 17.79 -15.94 -4.29
N ASN A 117 17.10 -17.07 -4.06
CA ASN A 117 17.50 -18.38 -4.58
C ASN A 117 16.28 -19.19 -5.06
N SER A 118 16.15 -19.33 -6.38
CA SER A 118 15.07 -20.06 -7.03
C SER A 118 15.26 -21.59 -7.08
N SER A 119 16.44 -22.12 -6.71
CA SER A 119 16.70 -23.57 -6.76
C SER A 119 16.29 -24.31 -5.49
N SER A 120 16.23 -23.62 -4.35
CA SER A 120 15.77 -24.18 -3.09
C SER A 120 14.25 -24.03 -2.97
N VAL A 121 13.54 -25.10 -2.60
CA VAL A 121 12.08 -25.10 -2.45
C VAL A 121 11.70 -25.70 -1.10
N VAL A 122 10.85 -24.99 -0.36
CA VAL A 122 10.21 -25.51 0.86
C VAL A 122 8.82 -26.02 0.50
N TYR A 123 8.58 -27.32 0.74
CA TYR A 123 7.28 -27.95 0.54
C TYR A 123 6.60 -28.13 1.90
N GLN A 124 5.54 -27.37 2.15
CA GLN A 124 4.72 -27.54 3.34
C GLN A 124 3.50 -28.39 3.00
N THR A 125 3.25 -29.39 3.83
CA THR A 125 2.15 -30.35 3.70
C THR A 125 1.30 -30.34 4.96
N ILE A 126 0.01 -30.05 4.81
CA ILE A 126 -0.98 -30.14 5.89
C ILE A 126 -1.96 -31.22 5.48
N VAL A 127 -2.23 -32.18 6.37
CA VAL A 127 -3.09 -33.33 6.08
C VAL A 127 -4.08 -33.51 7.21
N ASN A 128 -5.35 -33.59 6.87
CA ASN A 128 -6.43 -33.93 7.79
C ASN A 128 -7.27 -35.08 7.21
N THR A 129 -7.13 -36.28 7.76
CA THR A 129 -7.86 -37.47 7.32
C THR A 129 -9.15 -37.72 8.12
N GLY A 130 -9.52 -36.83 9.04
CA GLY A 130 -10.56 -37.06 10.06
C GLY A 130 -10.03 -37.84 11.27
N ASP A 131 -9.26 -38.91 11.04
CA ASP A 131 -8.59 -39.66 12.10
C ASP A 131 -7.27 -39.03 12.53
N ARG A 132 -6.55 -38.39 11.60
CA ARG A 132 -5.24 -37.77 11.85
C ARG A 132 -5.21 -36.39 11.24
N PHE A 133 -4.79 -35.41 12.03
CA PHE A 133 -4.47 -34.08 11.53
C PHE A 133 -3.01 -33.80 11.87
N TYR A 134 -2.16 -33.60 10.86
CA TYR A 134 -0.75 -33.27 11.07
C TYR A 134 -0.23 -32.23 10.06
N LEU A 135 0.84 -31.57 10.47
CA LEU A 135 1.66 -30.67 9.67
C LEU A 135 3.04 -31.32 9.45
N MET A 136 3.58 -31.17 8.25
CA MET A 136 4.95 -31.57 7.91
C MET A 136 5.48 -30.60 6.87
N TYR A 137 6.79 -30.42 6.82
CA TYR A 137 7.42 -29.77 5.67
C TYR A 137 8.70 -30.50 5.28
N SER A 138 9.09 -30.37 4.02
CA SER A 138 10.36 -30.82 3.48
C SER A 138 11.03 -29.71 2.71
N ILE A 139 12.32 -29.87 2.46
CA ILE A 139 13.13 -28.96 1.66
C ILE A 139 13.74 -29.75 0.51
N SER A 140 13.95 -29.10 -0.64
CA SER A 140 14.65 -29.75 -1.77
C SER A 140 16.11 -30.02 -1.40
N ASP A 141 16.71 -31.00 -2.09
CA ASP A 141 18.13 -31.32 -1.95
C ASP A 141 18.99 -30.06 -2.18
N ASP A 142 20.15 -30.02 -1.49
CA ASP A 142 21.09 -28.89 -1.49
C ASP A 142 20.52 -27.54 -0.99
N SER A 143 19.33 -27.53 -0.38
CA SER A 143 18.78 -26.34 0.28
C SER A 143 19.51 -26.02 1.59
N PRO A 144 19.62 -24.74 1.97
CA PRO A 144 20.08 -24.36 3.30
C PRO A 144 19.20 -24.96 4.40
N TYR A 145 19.77 -25.18 5.58
CA TYR A 145 19.01 -25.64 6.75
C TYR A 145 17.82 -24.73 7.00
N ALA A 146 16.65 -25.33 7.26
CA ALA A 146 15.43 -24.61 7.53
C ALA A 146 14.69 -25.21 8.72
N ARG A 147 14.09 -24.34 9.54
CA ARG A 147 13.26 -24.72 10.70
C ARG A 147 12.04 -23.82 10.82
N ILE A 148 10.92 -24.40 11.25
CA ILE A 148 9.75 -23.62 11.68
C ILE A 148 9.83 -23.50 13.19
N MET A 149 9.77 -22.28 13.72
CA MET A 149 9.94 -22.03 15.15
C MET A 149 8.88 -21.06 15.66
N LEU A 150 8.32 -21.34 16.84
CA LEU A 150 7.49 -20.42 17.60
C LEU A 150 8.37 -19.74 18.66
N ASP A 151 8.65 -18.46 18.49
CA ASP A 151 9.50 -17.73 19.44
C ASP A 151 8.73 -17.27 20.69
N TYR A 152 9.49 -16.75 21.68
CA TYR A 152 8.97 -16.24 22.95
C TYR A 152 8.03 -15.02 22.80
N THR A 153 7.97 -14.40 21.61
CA THR A 153 7.04 -13.30 21.29
C THR A 153 5.72 -13.78 20.68
N GLY A 154 5.59 -15.10 20.46
CA GLY A 154 4.43 -15.70 19.82
C GLY A 154 4.48 -15.66 18.30
N THR A 155 5.64 -15.35 17.73
CA THR A 155 5.83 -15.29 16.28
C THR A 155 6.26 -16.66 15.76
N MET A 156 5.49 -17.19 14.81
CA MET A 156 5.79 -18.41 14.08
C MET A 156 6.57 -18.06 12.81
N SER A 157 7.83 -18.48 12.74
CA SER A 157 8.75 -18.10 11.67
C SER A 157 9.32 -19.31 10.96
N LEU A 158 9.34 -19.25 9.61
CA LEU A 158 10.19 -20.13 8.80
C LEU A 158 11.57 -19.50 8.72
N LEU A 159 12.49 -20.05 9.50
CA LEU A 159 13.88 -19.62 9.58
C LEU A 159 14.75 -20.45 8.65
N THR A 160 15.67 -19.78 7.96
CA THR A 160 16.59 -20.40 7.01
C THR A 160 18.01 -19.96 7.32
N TRP A 161 18.96 -20.90 7.31
CA TRP A 161 20.34 -20.63 7.64
C TRP A 161 21.05 -19.94 6.48
N ASN A 162 21.64 -18.78 6.74
CA ASN A 162 22.51 -18.11 5.79
C ASN A 162 23.97 -18.39 6.16
N SER A 163 24.67 -19.13 5.28
CA SER A 163 26.08 -19.48 5.47
C SER A 163 27.02 -18.27 5.39
N TYR A 164 26.67 -17.24 4.62
CA TYR A 164 27.49 -16.02 4.47
C TYR A 164 27.48 -15.18 5.74
N SER A 165 26.31 -14.99 6.37
CA SER A 165 26.18 -14.22 7.60
C SER A 165 26.29 -15.06 8.88
N SER A 166 26.36 -16.39 8.75
CA SER A 166 26.33 -17.34 9.87
C SER A 166 25.15 -17.07 10.82
N SER A 167 23.98 -16.78 10.26
CA SER A 167 22.80 -16.40 11.02
C SER A 167 21.51 -16.96 10.42
N TRP A 168 20.48 -17.09 11.26
CA TRP A 168 19.14 -17.43 10.82
C TRP A 168 18.45 -16.20 10.24
N ILE A 169 17.83 -16.37 9.07
CA ILE A 169 17.02 -15.35 8.41
C ILE A 169 15.58 -15.83 8.35
N ALA A 170 14.65 -14.98 8.77
CA ALA A 170 13.22 -15.25 8.63
C ALA A 170 12.78 -15.01 7.19
N THR A 171 12.24 -16.05 6.55
CA THR A 171 11.69 -15.98 5.18
C THR A 171 10.18 -15.77 5.18
N SER A 172 9.51 -16.21 6.24
CA SER A 172 8.11 -15.89 6.51
C SER A 172 7.88 -15.87 8.01
N GLU A 173 7.03 -14.96 8.47
CA GLU A 173 6.71 -14.78 9.89
C GLU A 173 5.21 -14.56 10.05
N ARG A 174 4.64 -15.04 11.16
CA ARG A 174 3.24 -14.79 11.53
C ARG A 174 3.08 -14.69 13.05
N PRO A 175 2.37 -13.66 13.57
CA PRO A 175 1.94 -12.45 12.87
C PRO A 175 3.16 -11.61 12.43
N SER A 176 3.10 -10.94 11.28
CA SER A 176 4.21 -10.10 10.79
C SER A 176 3.85 -8.63 10.95
N GLY A 177 4.68 -7.81 11.60
CA GLY A 177 4.42 -6.36 11.73
C GLY A 177 3.08 -6.00 12.42
N GLY A 178 2.60 -6.83 13.34
CA GLY A 178 1.27 -6.68 13.97
C GLY A 178 0.10 -7.14 13.09
N TYR A 179 0.38 -7.58 11.86
CA TYR A 179 -0.60 -8.15 10.96
C TYR A 179 -0.89 -9.60 11.30
N GLY A 180 -2.17 -9.86 11.47
CA GLY A 180 -2.67 -11.21 11.67
C GLY A 180 -3.04 -11.55 13.11
N VAL A 181 -2.98 -10.55 14.01
CA VAL A 181 -3.50 -10.67 15.37
C VAL A 181 -5.01 -10.90 15.33
N TYR A 182 -5.45 -11.85 16.15
CA TYR A 182 -6.83 -12.31 16.21
C TYR A 182 -7.80 -11.16 16.52
N GLY A 183 -8.84 -11.03 15.70
CA GLY A 183 -9.95 -10.11 15.97
C GLY A 183 -9.60 -8.62 15.84
N SER A 184 -8.51 -8.26 15.14
CA SER A 184 -8.01 -6.88 15.02
C SER A 184 -9.06 -5.83 14.58
N CYS A 185 -10.02 -6.24 13.74
CA CYS A 185 -11.04 -5.35 13.18
C CYS A 185 -12.45 -5.55 13.75
N GLY A 186 -12.57 -6.21 14.90
CA GLY A 186 -13.84 -6.38 15.60
C GLY A 186 -14.92 -7.19 14.85
N PRO A 187 -16.13 -7.28 15.42
CA PRO A 187 -17.26 -7.99 14.82
C PRO A 187 -17.75 -7.34 13.53
N PHE A 188 -18.00 -8.18 12.53
CA PHE A 188 -18.45 -7.81 11.17
C PHE A 188 -17.52 -6.85 10.42
N GLY A 189 -16.32 -6.62 10.95
CA GLY A 189 -15.22 -5.97 10.27
C GLY A 189 -14.22 -6.98 9.72
N TYR A 190 -13.44 -6.56 8.74
CA TYR A 190 -12.35 -7.34 8.18
C TYR A 190 -11.10 -6.51 7.98
N SER A 191 -9.93 -7.16 8.07
CA SER A 191 -8.65 -6.53 7.72
C SER A 191 -8.40 -6.67 6.23
N ASP A 192 -8.26 -5.55 5.52
CA ASP A 192 -7.98 -5.53 4.09
C ASP A 192 -6.46 -5.49 3.83
N PHE A 193 -5.89 -6.60 3.36
CA PHE A 193 -4.46 -6.73 3.01
C PHE A 193 -4.19 -6.52 1.51
N THR A 194 -5.13 -5.93 0.77
CA THR A 194 -4.96 -5.68 -0.67
C THR A 194 -4.12 -4.44 -0.97
N GLY A 195 -4.02 -3.50 -0.02
CA GLY A 195 -3.20 -2.29 -0.09
C GLY A 195 -1.81 -2.42 0.57
N ALA A 196 -1.02 -1.34 0.51
CA ALA A 196 0.31 -1.29 1.13
C ALA A 196 0.26 -1.31 2.67
N THR A 197 -0.80 -0.73 3.26
CA THR A 197 -1.09 -0.78 4.69
C THR A 197 -2.46 -1.40 4.93
N PRO A 198 -2.54 -2.44 5.76
CA PRO A 198 -3.80 -3.06 6.15
C PRO A 198 -4.71 -2.10 6.91
N THR A 199 -5.97 -2.08 6.49
CA THR A 199 -7.00 -1.23 7.10
C THR A 199 -8.17 -2.07 7.56
N CYS A 200 -8.82 -1.64 8.64
CA CYS A 200 -10.09 -2.24 9.05
C CYS A 200 -11.23 -1.63 8.23
N GLN A 201 -12.03 -2.48 7.62
CA GLN A 201 -13.22 -2.11 6.88
C GLN A 201 -14.41 -2.91 7.39
N CYS A 202 -15.61 -2.34 7.34
CA CYS A 202 -16.82 -3.11 7.56
C CYS A 202 -17.12 -3.99 6.36
N LEU A 203 -17.67 -5.18 6.60
CA LEU A 203 -18.20 -6.02 5.53
C LEU A 203 -19.30 -5.26 4.77
N ASP A 204 -19.41 -5.48 3.47
CA ASP A 204 -20.43 -4.82 2.65
C ASP A 204 -21.84 -5.09 3.20
N GLY A 205 -22.65 -4.03 3.35
CA GLY A 205 -23.95 -4.10 4.03
C GLY A 205 -23.89 -3.86 5.55
N PHE A 206 -22.70 -3.55 6.08
CA PHE A 206 -22.47 -3.10 7.44
C PHE A 206 -21.81 -1.72 7.45
N GLU A 207 -22.02 -0.97 8.52
CA GLU A 207 -21.46 0.37 8.73
C GLU A 207 -20.80 0.46 10.11
N PRO A 208 -19.81 1.37 10.29
CA PRO A 208 -19.18 1.57 11.59
C PRO A 208 -20.22 1.97 12.66
N ASP A 209 -20.11 1.39 13.84
CA ASP A 209 -20.91 1.78 15.00
C ASP A 209 -20.41 3.13 15.52
N PRO A 210 -21.23 4.20 15.49
CA PRO A 210 -20.83 5.52 15.96
C PRO A 210 -20.58 5.59 17.47
N MET A 211 -21.09 4.63 18.27
CA MET A 211 -20.97 4.64 19.73
C MET A 211 -19.86 3.74 20.29
N ASN A 212 -19.50 2.64 19.61
CA ASN A 212 -18.65 1.58 20.18
C ASN A 212 -17.25 1.43 19.55
N SER A 213 -16.74 2.49 18.90
CA SER A 213 -15.50 2.55 18.11
C SER A 213 -15.66 2.22 16.62
N SER A 214 -14.82 2.82 15.78
CA SER A 214 -14.77 2.59 14.32
C SER A 214 -14.43 1.15 13.92
N ARG A 215 -14.07 0.30 14.89
CA ARG A 215 -13.77 -1.13 14.68
C ARG A 215 -14.98 -2.05 14.86
N VAL A 216 -16.08 -1.58 15.44
CA VAL A 216 -17.30 -2.39 15.54
C VAL A 216 -18.20 -2.03 14.37
N CYS A 217 -18.67 -3.03 13.63
CA CYS A 217 -19.54 -2.81 12.49
C CYS A 217 -20.94 -3.34 12.80
N ARG A 218 -21.97 -2.55 12.49
CA ARG A 218 -23.37 -2.93 12.64
C ARG A 218 -24.04 -3.07 11.29
N ARG A 219 -25.05 -3.94 11.21
CA ARG A 219 -25.85 -4.11 9.99
C ARG A 219 -26.56 -2.81 9.64
N VAL A 220 -26.56 -2.46 8.35
CA VAL A 220 -27.31 -1.31 7.84
C VAL A 220 -28.81 -1.61 7.84
N GLU A 221 -29.20 -2.82 7.44
CA GLU A 221 -30.59 -3.29 7.45
C GLU A 221 -30.72 -4.57 8.29
N ALA A 222 -31.79 -4.66 9.08
CA ALA A 222 -32.11 -5.85 9.84
C ALA A 222 -32.45 -7.02 8.91
N LEU A 223 -32.02 -8.23 9.29
CA LEU A 223 -32.39 -9.44 8.57
C LEU A 223 -33.89 -9.71 8.73
N LYS A 224 -34.58 -9.97 7.63
CA LYS A 224 -35.94 -10.50 7.64
C LYS A 224 -35.86 -11.99 7.35
N CYS A 225 -36.45 -12.79 8.22
CA CYS A 225 -36.59 -14.22 7.95
C CYS A 225 -37.82 -14.44 7.07
N GLY A 226 -37.63 -15.07 5.92
CA GLY A 226 -38.70 -15.32 4.96
C GLY A 226 -38.24 -16.23 3.82
N SER A 227 -39.08 -16.36 2.80
CA SER A 227 -38.79 -17.19 1.62
C SER A 227 -37.70 -16.62 0.73
N LYS A 228 -37.46 -15.31 0.79
CA LYS A 228 -36.40 -14.63 0.04
C LYS A 228 -35.18 -14.43 0.94
N ASN A 229 -34.03 -14.90 0.47
CA ASN A 229 -32.74 -14.73 1.12
C ASN A 229 -31.79 -14.04 0.14
N HIS A 230 -31.14 -12.96 0.59
CA HIS A 230 -30.15 -12.26 -0.21
C HIS A 230 -28.76 -12.54 0.38
N PHE A 231 -27.87 -13.09 -0.45
CA PHE A 231 -26.47 -13.34 -0.08
C PHE A 231 -25.55 -12.53 -0.99
N LEU A 232 -24.62 -11.81 -0.37
CA LEU A 232 -23.55 -11.11 -1.07
C LEU A 232 -22.28 -11.94 -1.02
N ARG A 233 -21.68 -12.18 -2.20
CA ARG A 233 -20.40 -12.89 -2.33
C ARG A 233 -19.23 -11.93 -2.11
N LEU A 234 -18.42 -12.22 -1.10
CA LEU A 234 -17.11 -11.61 -0.87
C LEU A 234 -16.03 -12.62 -1.25
N SER A 235 -15.15 -12.24 -2.17
CA SER A 235 -14.08 -13.10 -2.70
C SER A 235 -12.73 -12.69 -2.13
N GLY A 236 -11.79 -13.65 -2.04
CA GLY A 236 -10.47 -13.40 -1.48
C GLY A 236 -10.46 -13.29 0.04
N MET A 237 -11.40 -13.97 0.72
CA MET A 237 -11.59 -13.84 2.17
C MET A 237 -10.91 -14.98 2.95
N LYS A 238 -10.19 -14.63 4.03
CA LYS A 238 -10.00 -15.54 5.17
C LYS A 238 -11.33 -15.60 5.90
N VAL A 239 -12.03 -16.74 5.79
CA VAL A 239 -13.35 -16.92 6.41
C VAL A 239 -13.29 -16.74 7.95
N PRO A 240 -14.38 -16.30 8.60
CA PRO A 240 -14.42 -16.02 10.03
C PRO A 240 -14.09 -17.23 10.93
N ASP A 241 -13.86 -16.99 12.21
CA ASP A 241 -13.77 -18.04 13.23
C ASP A 241 -15.15 -18.65 13.57
N ARG A 242 -15.19 -19.71 14.39
CA ARG A 242 -16.43 -20.29 14.98
C ARG A 242 -17.55 -20.58 13.97
N PHE A 243 -17.32 -21.57 13.11
CA PHE A 243 -18.31 -22.06 12.15
C PHE A 243 -18.93 -23.39 12.57
N LEU A 244 -20.14 -23.63 12.08
CA LEU A 244 -20.70 -24.98 12.00
C LEU A 244 -20.23 -25.62 10.69
N HIS A 245 -19.47 -26.71 10.79
CA HIS A 245 -19.05 -27.50 9.64
C HIS A 245 -20.10 -28.57 9.32
N ILE A 246 -20.80 -28.44 8.20
CA ILE A 246 -21.81 -29.39 7.73
C ILE A 246 -21.20 -30.24 6.63
N ARG A 247 -21.16 -31.55 6.85
CA ARG A 247 -20.58 -32.52 5.92
C ARG A 247 -21.54 -32.92 4.80
N ASN A 248 -20.98 -33.35 3.67
CA ASN A 248 -21.69 -33.92 2.53
C ASN A 248 -22.84 -33.02 2.05
N ARG A 249 -22.45 -31.82 1.61
CA ARG A 249 -23.39 -30.80 1.12
C ARG A 249 -22.85 -30.23 -0.18
N SER A 250 -23.69 -30.17 -1.21
CA SER A 250 -23.37 -29.38 -2.39
C SER A 250 -23.38 -27.88 -2.07
N PHE A 251 -22.89 -27.06 -3.00
CA PHE A 251 -22.95 -25.61 -2.89
C PHE A 251 -24.37 -25.11 -2.59
N ASP A 252 -25.36 -25.57 -3.35
CA ASP A 252 -26.76 -25.15 -3.19
C ASP A 252 -27.36 -25.65 -1.88
N GLN A 253 -27.01 -26.87 -1.46
CA GLN A 253 -27.45 -27.40 -0.18
C GLN A 253 -26.85 -26.60 0.98
N CYS A 254 -25.58 -26.19 0.90
CA CYS A 254 -24.93 -25.35 1.90
C CYS A 254 -25.63 -23.98 2.04
N ALA A 255 -25.94 -23.36 0.90
CA ALA A 255 -26.72 -22.13 0.88
C ALA A 255 -28.12 -22.33 1.48
N ALA A 256 -28.76 -23.48 1.23
CA ALA A 256 -30.06 -23.83 1.79
C ALA A 256 -30.02 -24.04 3.31
N GLU A 257 -28.95 -24.65 3.87
CA GLU A 257 -28.78 -24.79 5.32
C GLU A 257 -28.76 -23.42 6.01
N CYS A 258 -28.05 -22.45 5.44
CA CYS A 258 -28.06 -21.08 5.95
C CYS A 258 -29.42 -20.39 5.75
N SER A 259 -30.03 -20.56 4.57
CA SER A 259 -31.31 -19.92 4.23
C SER A 259 -32.46 -20.33 5.15
N ARG A 260 -32.49 -21.61 5.56
CA ARG A 260 -33.53 -22.17 6.44
C ARG A 260 -33.37 -21.73 7.90
N ASN A 261 -32.16 -21.36 8.31
CA ASN A 261 -31.88 -20.91 9.66
C ASN A 261 -31.98 -19.38 9.74
N CYS A 262 -33.01 -18.84 10.40
CA CYS A 262 -33.21 -17.39 10.54
C CYS A 262 -32.04 -16.67 11.23
N SER A 263 -31.29 -17.38 12.08
CA SER A 263 -30.12 -16.82 12.76
C SER A 263 -28.86 -16.89 11.90
N CYS A 264 -28.88 -17.55 10.74
CA CYS A 264 -27.70 -17.62 9.89
C CYS A 264 -27.28 -16.25 9.37
N THR A 265 -26.00 -15.91 9.57
CA THR A 265 -25.40 -14.63 9.16
C THR A 265 -24.54 -14.76 7.92
N ALA A 266 -23.91 -15.91 7.68
CA ALA A 266 -23.09 -16.18 6.51
C ALA A 266 -22.90 -17.69 6.27
N TYR A 267 -22.46 -18.03 5.05
CA TYR A 267 -21.92 -19.36 4.75
C TYR A 267 -20.70 -19.26 3.83
N ALA A 268 -19.92 -20.33 3.76
CA ALA A 268 -18.78 -20.48 2.85
C ALA A 268 -18.75 -21.91 2.33
N TYR A 269 -18.36 -22.06 1.08
CA TYR A 269 -18.29 -23.34 0.41
C TYR A 269 -16.99 -23.50 -0.36
N ALA A 270 -16.39 -24.68 -0.26
CA ALA A 270 -15.25 -25.08 -1.08
C ALA A 270 -15.42 -26.51 -1.59
N ASN A 271 -14.99 -26.75 -2.84
CA ASN A 271 -14.82 -28.08 -3.40
C ASN A 271 -13.36 -28.52 -3.19
N LEU A 272 -13.17 -29.68 -2.56
CA LEU A 272 -11.91 -30.24 -2.13
C LEU A 272 -11.47 -31.42 -2.97
N SER A 273 -12.03 -31.56 -4.17
CA SER A 273 -11.77 -32.65 -5.11
C SER A 273 -10.28 -32.86 -5.47
N SER A 274 -9.40 -31.88 -5.25
CA SER A 274 -7.95 -32.00 -5.42
C SER A 274 -7.21 -32.65 -4.25
N ALA A 275 -7.86 -32.90 -3.11
CA ALA A 275 -7.22 -33.30 -1.84
C ALA A 275 -7.12 -34.82 -1.58
N GLY A 276 -7.51 -35.68 -2.53
CA GLY A 276 -7.28 -37.13 -2.49
C GLY A 276 -7.99 -37.91 -1.34
N THR A 277 -8.76 -38.93 -1.71
CA THR A 277 -9.16 -40.09 -0.86
C THR A 277 -9.92 -39.83 0.46
N LEU A 278 -10.51 -38.65 0.68
CA LEU A 278 -11.42 -38.42 1.81
C LEU A 278 -12.88 -38.42 1.36
N GLY A 279 -13.73 -39.14 2.11
CA GLY A 279 -15.13 -39.42 1.74
C GLY A 279 -16.07 -38.20 1.68
N ASP A 280 -15.61 -37.01 2.09
CA ASP A 280 -16.33 -35.76 1.91
C ASP A 280 -15.47 -34.79 1.11
N GLN A 281 -15.83 -34.61 -0.17
CA GLN A 281 -15.12 -33.74 -1.12
C GLN A 281 -15.60 -32.29 -1.04
N THR A 282 -16.45 -31.96 -0.07
CA THR A 282 -17.07 -30.65 0.06
C THR A 282 -16.84 -30.10 1.46
N ARG A 283 -16.73 -28.79 1.58
CA ARG A 283 -16.76 -28.12 2.89
C ARG A 283 -17.83 -27.06 2.87
N CYS A 284 -18.87 -27.28 3.66
CA CYS A 284 -19.89 -26.28 3.96
C CYS A 284 -19.70 -25.73 5.36
N LEU A 285 -19.43 -24.42 5.45
CA LEU A 285 -19.30 -23.69 6.71
C LEU A 285 -20.47 -22.73 6.86
N VAL A 286 -21.12 -22.71 8.02
CA VAL A 286 -22.28 -21.86 8.31
C VAL A 286 -22.06 -21.12 9.63
N TRP A 287 -22.44 -19.84 9.67
CA TRP A 287 -22.33 -18.98 10.85
C TRP A 287 -23.70 -18.49 11.31
N THR A 288 -23.94 -18.44 12.61
CA THR A 288 -25.21 -18.03 13.23
C THR A 288 -25.09 -16.83 14.18
N GLY A 289 -23.96 -16.13 14.14
CA GLY A 289 -23.66 -15.01 15.03
C GLY A 289 -22.73 -13.99 14.39
N GLU A 290 -21.94 -13.33 15.23
CA GLU A 290 -20.94 -12.37 14.79
C GLU A 290 -19.86 -13.02 13.92
N LEU A 291 -19.40 -12.27 12.91
CA LEU A 291 -18.31 -12.70 12.05
C LEU A 291 -17.05 -12.00 12.54
N VAL A 292 -16.10 -12.75 13.11
CA VAL A 292 -14.87 -12.19 13.71
C VAL A 292 -13.63 -12.76 13.00
N ASP A 293 -12.52 -12.03 13.09
CA ASP A 293 -11.22 -12.43 12.57
C ASP A 293 -11.20 -12.75 11.07
N THR A 294 -11.89 -11.92 10.29
CA THR A 294 -11.99 -12.05 8.83
C THR A 294 -10.97 -11.15 8.14
N TRP A 295 -10.29 -11.62 7.10
CA TRP A 295 -9.34 -10.81 6.31
C TRP A 295 -9.61 -10.91 4.81
N LYS A 296 -9.11 -9.95 4.05
CA LYS A 296 -9.15 -9.96 2.57
C LYS A 296 -7.74 -9.94 2.00
N THR A 297 -7.49 -10.77 0.99
CA THR A 297 -6.21 -10.90 0.30
C THR A 297 -6.42 -11.18 -1.19
N ASN A 298 -5.44 -10.81 -2.03
CA ASN A 298 -5.50 -10.99 -3.47
C ASN A 298 -5.16 -12.42 -3.94
N ASN A 299 -4.48 -13.24 -3.11
CA ASN A 299 -3.80 -14.44 -3.61
C ASN A 299 -4.42 -15.77 -3.14
N TYR A 300 -4.86 -15.86 -1.87
CA TYR A 300 -5.16 -17.15 -1.21
C TYR A 300 -6.47 -17.16 -0.41
N GLY A 301 -7.42 -16.29 -0.74
CA GLY A 301 -8.68 -16.20 -0.01
C GLY A 301 -9.83 -16.93 -0.69
N GLU A 302 -10.83 -17.30 0.11
CA GLU A 302 -12.01 -18.07 -0.30
C GLU A 302 -13.22 -17.16 -0.55
N ASN A 303 -14.33 -17.75 -1.00
CA ASN A 303 -15.60 -17.05 -1.11
C ASN A 303 -16.40 -17.16 0.20
N LEU A 304 -16.71 -16.01 0.79
CA LEU A 304 -17.63 -15.86 1.92
C LEU A 304 -18.94 -15.25 1.41
N TYR A 305 -20.07 -15.85 1.77
CA TYR A 305 -21.39 -15.41 1.37
C TYR A 305 -22.12 -14.87 2.59
N ILE A 306 -22.25 -13.55 2.70
CA ILE A 306 -22.89 -12.89 3.84
C ILE A 306 -24.37 -12.66 3.55
N ARG A 307 -25.23 -12.92 4.53
CA ARG A 307 -26.67 -12.68 4.42
C ARG A 307 -26.96 -11.20 4.65
N LEU A 308 -27.76 -10.60 3.77
CA LEU A 308 -28.17 -9.18 3.80
C LEU A 308 -29.70 -9.03 3.88
N GLY A 309 -30.15 -7.82 4.22
CA GLY A 309 -31.57 -7.43 4.18
C GLY A 309 -32.13 -7.29 2.76
N ASP A 310 -33.42 -6.96 2.64
CA ASP A 310 -34.17 -6.90 1.38
C ASP A 310 -33.69 -5.79 0.44
N SER A 311 -33.05 -4.75 0.98
CA SER A 311 -32.46 -3.69 0.19
C SER A 311 -30.95 -3.89 0.15
N PRO A 312 -30.37 -4.21 -1.02
CA PRO A 312 -28.99 -3.91 -1.22
C PRO A 312 -28.89 -2.38 -1.15
N ALA A 313 -28.52 -1.85 0.01
CA ALA A 313 -27.62 -0.71 0.05
C ALA A 313 -26.25 -1.14 -0.52
N VAL A 314 -26.25 -1.81 -1.68
CA VAL A 314 -25.27 -1.50 -2.70
C VAL A 314 -25.40 0.00 -2.80
N HIS A 315 -24.39 0.72 -2.33
CA HIS A 315 -24.08 1.99 -2.94
C HIS A 315 -24.12 1.71 -4.44
N LYS A 316 -25.27 1.96 -5.07
CA LYS A 316 -25.31 2.19 -6.49
C LYS A 316 -24.27 3.28 -6.61
N ASN A 317 -23.11 2.92 -7.17
CA ASN A 317 -22.23 3.84 -7.84
C ASN A 317 -23.11 4.46 -8.93
N SER A 318 -24.01 5.35 -8.53
CA SER A 318 -24.66 6.25 -9.42
C SER A 318 -23.53 7.21 -9.72
N ASN A 319 -22.88 6.97 -10.86
CA ASN A 319 -21.94 7.93 -11.43
C ASN A 319 -22.54 9.35 -11.42
N LEU A 320 -23.87 9.46 -11.41
CA LEU A 320 -24.64 10.67 -11.11
C LEU A 320 -24.16 11.46 -9.88
N VAL A 321 -23.93 10.87 -8.71
CA VAL A 321 -23.53 11.63 -7.50
C VAL A 321 -22.07 12.13 -7.58
N LYS A 322 -21.22 11.47 -8.37
CA LYS A 322 -19.83 11.92 -8.62
C LYS A 322 -19.74 12.93 -9.77
N ILE A 323 -20.68 12.91 -10.71
CA ILE A 323 -20.72 13.81 -11.88
C ILE A 323 -21.44 15.13 -11.55
N LEU A 324 -22.46 15.10 -10.68
CA LEU A 324 -23.27 16.28 -10.38
C LEU A 324 -22.45 17.43 -9.75
N PRO A 325 -21.57 17.21 -8.75
CA PRO A 325 -20.78 18.29 -8.15
C PRO A 325 -19.84 18.99 -9.14
N PRO A 326 -19.02 18.29 -9.95
CA PRO A 326 -18.16 18.96 -10.93
C PRO A 326 -18.94 19.61 -12.07
N VAL A 327 -20.07 19.05 -12.51
CA VAL A 327 -20.91 19.69 -13.55
C VAL A 327 -21.54 20.98 -13.03
N VAL A 328 -22.07 20.98 -11.80
CA VAL A 328 -22.61 22.19 -11.17
C VAL A 328 -21.51 23.22 -10.94
N ALA A 329 -20.31 22.80 -10.50
CA ALA A 329 -19.16 23.69 -10.35
C ALA A 329 -18.71 24.28 -11.70
N CYS A 330 -18.68 23.49 -12.77
CA CYS A 330 -18.39 23.98 -14.12
C CYS A 330 -19.44 24.97 -14.62
N LEU A 331 -20.73 24.70 -14.40
CA LEU A 331 -21.80 25.63 -14.78
C LEU A 331 -21.71 26.94 -13.99
N LEU A 332 -21.44 26.87 -12.68
CA LEU A 332 -21.22 28.05 -11.85
C LEU A 332 -19.99 28.85 -12.34
N LEU A 333 -18.87 28.19 -12.64
CA LEU A 333 -17.69 28.83 -13.21
C LEU A 333 -17.98 29.52 -14.55
N LEU A 334 -18.71 28.85 -15.46
CA LEU A 334 -19.10 29.44 -16.75
C LEU A 334 -20.01 30.65 -16.57
N THR A 335 -20.96 30.61 -15.63
CA THR A 335 -21.81 31.77 -15.31
C THR A 335 -20.99 32.93 -14.72
N CYS A 336 -20.05 32.65 -13.81
CA CYS A 336 -19.13 33.66 -13.27
C CYS A 336 -18.29 34.29 -14.37
N ILE A 337 -17.72 33.49 -15.28
CA ILE A 337 -16.95 33.98 -16.44
C ILE A 337 -17.83 34.86 -17.34
N ALA A 338 -19.06 34.45 -17.63
CA ALA A 338 -19.99 35.24 -18.44
C ALA A 338 -20.36 36.58 -17.76
N LEU A 339 -20.57 36.59 -16.45
CA LEU A 339 -20.83 37.81 -15.67
C LEU A 339 -19.62 38.74 -15.64
N VAL A 340 -18.41 38.20 -15.44
CA VAL A 340 -17.16 38.97 -15.53
C VAL A 340 -16.98 39.51 -16.94
N TRP A 341 -17.29 38.76 -18.00
CA TRP A 341 -17.18 39.24 -19.38
C TRP A 341 -18.19 40.34 -19.68
N LYS A 342 -19.42 40.22 -19.15
CA LYS A 342 -20.44 41.27 -19.25
C LYS A 342 -20.03 42.51 -18.46
N TRP A 343 -19.41 42.34 -17.30
CA TRP A 343 -18.87 43.43 -16.47
C TRP A 343 -17.67 44.11 -17.13
N VAL A 344 -16.72 43.34 -17.66
CA VAL A 344 -15.56 43.84 -18.41
C VAL A 344 -16.00 44.55 -19.69
N ARG A 345 -17.00 44.02 -20.44
CA ARG A 345 -17.58 44.71 -21.59
C ARG A 345 -18.25 46.03 -21.20
N ARG A 346 -19.04 46.05 -20.12
CA ARG A 346 -19.59 47.30 -19.55
C ARG A 346 -18.48 48.28 -19.16
N LYS A 347 -17.42 47.81 -18.51
CA LYS A 347 -16.28 48.62 -18.10
C LYS A 347 -15.50 49.13 -19.32
N LYS A 348 -15.41 48.34 -20.40
CA LYS A 348 -14.76 48.72 -21.67
C LYS A 348 -15.59 49.75 -22.42
N GLU A 349 -16.92 49.67 -22.40
CA GLU A 349 -17.81 50.71 -22.94
C GLU A 349 -17.77 52.02 -22.13
N ILE A 350 -17.72 51.92 -20.79
CA ILE A 350 -17.51 53.09 -19.92
C ILE A 350 -16.13 53.69 -20.17
N LYS A 351 -15.07 52.87 -20.28
CA LYS A 351 -13.70 53.32 -20.56
C LYS A 351 -13.57 53.87 -21.98
N LYS A 352 -14.33 53.37 -22.96
CA LYS A 352 -14.39 53.90 -24.34
C LYS A 352 -15.08 55.26 -24.38
N LYS A 353 -16.18 55.44 -23.63
CA LYS A 353 -16.81 56.76 -23.43
C LYS A 353 -15.91 57.73 -22.66
N LEU A 354 -15.16 57.26 -21.67
CA LEU A 354 -14.20 58.09 -20.91
C LEU A 354 -12.97 58.45 -21.76
N MET A 355 -12.46 57.51 -22.57
CA MET A 355 -11.30 57.71 -23.45
C MET A 355 -11.63 58.63 -24.62
N LEU A 356 -12.83 58.54 -25.21
CA LEU A 356 -13.29 59.52 -26.22
C LEU A 356 -13.35 60.94 -25.63
N ARG A 357 -13.78 61.07 -24.36
CA ARG A 357 -13.85 62.34 -23.64
C ARG A 357 -12.47 62.87 -23.23
N TYR A 358 -11.50 61.98 -23.04
CA TYR A 358 -10.11 62.31 -22.72
C TYR A 358 -9.33 62.73 -23.98
N LEU A 359 -9.52 62.04 -25.09
CA LEU A 359 -8.92 62.39 -26.40
C LEU A 359 -9.45 63.72 -26.95
N SER A 360 -10.70 64.08 -26.66
CA SER A 360 -11.26 65.40 -27.00
C SER A 360 -10.79 66.53 -26.08
N ALA A 361 -10.23 66.20 -24.91
CA ALA A 361 -9.77 67.16 -23.91
C ALA A 361 -8.25 67.34 -23.88
N SER A 362 -7.48 66.43 -24.51
CA SER A 362 -6.01 66.44 -24.47
C SER A 362 -5.33 67.25 -25.58
N SER A 363 -6.08 68.04 -26.36
CA SER A 363 -5.50 69.06 -27.25
C SER A 363 -5.18 70.36 -26.53
N GLU A 364 -5.54 70.51 -25.25
CA GLU A 364 -5.23 71.70 -24.46
C GLU A 364 -4.72 71.30 -23.06
N LEU A 365 -3.64 71.95 -22.63
CA LEU A 365 -2.95 71.86 -21.35
C LEU A 365 -2.01 70.65 -21.13
N GLY A 366 -0.72 70.92 -21.34
CA GLY A 366 0.37 70.22 -20.69
C GLY A 366 0.42 70.48 -19.17
N GLY A 367 0.94 69.50 -18.44
CA GLY A 367 1.19 69.60 -17.01
C GLY A 367 1.97 68.38 -16.51
N LYS A 368 3.19 68.64 -16.01
CA LYS A 368 4.17 67.66 -15.52
C LYS A 368 3.69 66.89 -14.28
N ASN A 369 4.07 65.60 -14.24
CA ASN A 369 4.28 64.68 -13.10
C ASN A 369 3.38 63.43 -13.06
N SER A 370 3.88 62.31 -13.60
CA SER A 370 3.74 60.96 -13.01
C SER A 370 4.74 59.97 -13.66
N ASP A 371 5.54 59.32 -12.81
CA ASP A 371 6.69 58.42 -13.06
C ASP A 371 6.48 57.15 -13.92
N PHE A 372 6.00 57.27 -15.15
CA PHE A 372 6.13 56.19 -16.13
C PHE A 372 6.57 56.76 -17.49
N PRO A 373 7.84 56.57 -17.89
CA PRO A 373 8.27 56.95 -19.24
C PRO A 373 7.46 56.13 -20.24
N PHE A 374 6.68 56.82 -21.05
CA PHE A 374 5.93 56.19 -22.13
C PHE A 374 6.90 55.96 -23.28
N VAL A 375 7.38 54.72 -23.43
CA VAL A 375 8.25 54.31 -24.54
C VAL A 375 7.36 53.85 -25.70
N SER A 376 7.54 54.44 -26.89
CA SER A 376 6.74 54.05 -28.07
C SER A 376 7.18 52.68 -28.60
N PHE A 377 6.34 52.05 -29.42
CA PHE A 377 6.71 50.77 -30.03
C PHE A 377 7.86 50.95 -31.03
N GLU A 378 7.89 52.09 -31.72
CA GLU A 378 8.97 52.51 -32.61
C GLU A 378 10.31 52.61 -31.87
N ASP A 379 10.31 53.20 -30.67
CA ASP A 379 11.53 53.27 -29.83
C ASP A 379 11.99 51.89 -29.40
N ILE A 380 11.07 50.96 -29.11
CA ILE A 380 11.39 49.56 -28.77
C ILE A 380 11.99 48.83 -29.96
N VAL A 381 11.45 49.04 -31.17
CA VAL A 381 11.95 48.44 -32.41
C VAL A 381 13.36 48.98 -32.71
N ALA A 382 13.58 50.29 -32.60
CA ALA A 382 14.89 50.90 -32.78
C ALA A 382 15.90 50.39 -31.73
N ALA A 383 15.51 50.40 -30.45
CA ALA A 383 16.35 49.99 -29.33
C ALA A 383 16.82 48.53 -29.43
N THR A 384 16.03 47.65 -30.07
CA THR A 384 16.34 46.22 -30.19
C THR A 384 16.94 45.82 -31.54
N ASP A 385 17.24 46.78 -32.41
CA ASP A 385 17.63 46.55 -33.80
C ASP A 385 16.62 45.64 -34.52
N ASN A 386 15.34 46.06 -34.50
CA ASN A 386 14.21 45.34 -35.05
C ASN A 386 14.07 43.89 -34.51
N PHE A 387 14.35 43.69 -33.22
CA PHE A 387 14.37 42.38 -32.57
C PHE A 387 15.34 41.39 -33.24
N SER A 388 16.52 41.86 -33.63
CA SER A 388 17.58 41.00 -34.18
C SER A 388 17.93 39.87 -33.22
N ASP A 389 18.15 38.66 -33.75
CA ASP A 389 18.57 37.50 -32.95
C ASP A 389 19.97 37.71 -32.32
N SER A 390 20.78 38.65 -32.84
CA SER A 390 22.05 39.07 -32.21
C SER A 390 21.85 39.76 -30.86
N ASN A 391 20.68 40.35 -30.64
CA ASN A 391 20.30 40.98 -29.38
C ASN A 391 19.48 40.03 -28.49
N MET A 392 19.26 38.77 -28.87
CA MET A 392 18.46 37.84 -28.07
C MET A 392 19.23 37.40 -26.82
N LEU A 393 18.70 37.76 -25.65
CA LEU A 393 19.20 37.36 -24.34
C LEU A 393 18.74 35.95 -23.96
N GLY A 394 17.61 35.52 -24.50
CA GLY A 394 17.16 34.13 -24.38
C GLY A 394 15.69 33.93 -24.74
N MET A 395 15.31 32.66 -24.88
CA MET A 395 13.95 32.22 -25.18
C MET A 395 13.40 31.27 -24.12
N GLY A 396 12.10 31.36 -23.86
CA GLY A 396 11.38 30.48 -22.94
C GLY A 396 9.90 30.33 -23.32
N GLY A 397 9.14 29.62 -22.49
CA GLY A 397 7.72 29.29 -22.77
C GLY A 397 6.77 30.48 -22.91
N PHE A 398 7.23 31.70 -22.62
CA PHE A 398 6.44 32.94 -22.68
C PHE A 398 6.99 33.98 -23.68
N GLY A 399 7.88 33.58 -24.59
CA GLY A 399 8.42 34.43 -25.65
C GLY A 399 9.93 34.63 -25.60
N LYS A 400 10.43 35.48 -26.50
CA LYS A 400 11.84 35.85 -26.63
C LYS A 400 12.13 37.14 -25.86
N VAL A 401 13.31 37.23 -25.24
CA VAL A 401 13.80 38.42 -24.55
C VAL A 401 15.01 38.96 -25.28
N TYR A 402 15.01 40.26 -25.56
CA TYR A 402 16.06 40.96 -26.31
C TYR A 402 16.71 42.03 -25.43
N LYS A 403 18.01 42.26 -25.64
CA LYS A 403 18.73 43.42 -25.15
C LYS A 403 18.34 44.61 -26.01
N GLY A 404 17.99 45.73 -25.39
CA GLY A 404 17.82 47.00 -26.10
C GLY A 404 18.46 48.16 -25.35
N ILE A 405 18.73 49.24 -26.09
CA ILE A 405 19.31 50.48 -25.56
C ILE A 405 18.33 51.62 -25.88
N LEU A 406 17.79 52.27 -24.85
CA LEU A 406 16.88 53.42 -25.00
C LEU A 406 17.67 54.74 -25.13
N GLU A 407 16.99 55.85 -25.45
CA GLU A 407 17.59 57.17 -25.80
C GLU A 407 18.51 57.81 -24.74
N ASP A 408 18.61 57.24 -23.53
CA ASP A 408 19.52 57.66 -22.45
C ASP A 408 20.64 56.64 -22.15
N ASP A 409 21.08 55.85 -23.14
CA ASP A 409 22.04 54.73 -23.00
C ASP A 409 21.61 53.66 -21.97
N LYS A 410 20.33 53.64 -21.62
CA LYS A 410 19.78 52.73 -20.63
C LYS A 410 19.59 51.36 -21.24
N GLU A 411 20.42 50.40 -20.82
CA GLU A 411 20.25 49.00 -21.18
C GLU A 411 18.98 48.42 -20.53
N VAL A 412 18.14 47.81 -21.37
CA VAL A 412 16.87 47.20 -20.96
C VAL A 412 16.73 45.80 -21.55
N ALA A 413 16.03 44.93 -20.82
CA ALA A 413 15.58 43.64 -21.33
C ALA A 413 14.13 43.75 -21.81
N ILE A 414 13.92 43.63 -23.12
CA ILE A 414 12.61 43.78 -23.77
C ILE A 414 12.06 42.38 -24.07
N LYS A 415 10.96 42.01 -23.40
CA LYS A 415 10.26 40.74 -23.63
C LYS A 415 9.22 40.92 -24.72
N ARG A 416 9.40 40.24 -25.85
CA ARG A 416 8.40 40.17 -26.92
C ARG A 416 7.48 38.99 -26.66
N LEU A 417 6.23 39.27 -26.33
CA LEU A 417 5.19 38.24 -26.23
C LEU A 417 4.90 37.73 -27.65
N GLY A 418 5.18 36.45 -27.90
CA GLY A 418 4.76 35.80 -29.14
C GLY A 418 3.24 35.73 -29.20
N SER A 419 2.65 35.94 -30.38
CA SER A 419 1.25 35.58 -30.64
C SER A 419 1.06 34.12 -30.23
N GLY A 420 0.14 33.83 -29.31
CA GLY A 420 -0.05 32.50 -28.77
C GLY A 420 -0.33 31.47 -29.87
N SER A 421 0.71 30.79 -30.35
CA SER A 421 0.63 29.47 -30.94
C SER A 421 0.69 28.49 -29.78
N GLY A 422 -0.40 27.74 -29.60
CA GLY A 422 -0.37 26.55 -28.77
C GLY A 422 0.79 25.66 -29.21
N GLN A 423 1.38 24.96 -28.23
CA GLN A 423 2.29 23.81 -28.41
C GLN A 423 2.64 23.59 -29.86
N ASP A 424 3.69 24.27 -30.33
CA ASP A 424 4.20 24.04 -31.66
C ASP A 424 4.66 22.58 -31.67
N ASN A 425 3.87 21.73 -32.33
CA ASN A 425 4.06 20.29 -32.47
C ASN A 425 5.17 20.00 -33.50
N THR A 426 6.20 20.84 -33.52
CA THR A 426 7.48 20.54 -34.11
C THR A 426 8.20 19.61 -33.14
N ARG A 427 8.73 18.50 -33.67
CA ARG A 427 9.38 17.40 -32.94
C ARG A 427 10.11 17.96 -31.72
N LYS A 428 9.66 17.58 -30.51
CA LYS A 428 10.39 17.84 -29.27
C LYS A 428 11.72 17.10 -29.39
N ASP A 429 12.74 17.77 -29.92
CA ASP A 429 14.10 17.29 -29.83
C ASP A 429 14.41 17.20 -28.34
N VAL A 430 14.35 15.97 -27.83
CA VAL A 430 14.64 15.65 -26.45
C VAL A 430 16.10 16.01 -26.26
N LEU A 431 16.37 17.14 -25.60
CA LEU A 431 17.73 17.54 -25.25
C LEU A 431 18.48 16.35 -24.65
N ASP A 432 19.70 16.11 -25.11
CA ASP A 432 20.53 15.06 -24.54
C ASP A 432 20.83 15.33 -23.05
N TRP A 433 21.25 14.28 -22.36
CA TRP A 433 21.52 14.38 -20.93
C TRP A 433 22.66 15.36 -20.61
N LEU A 434 23.66 15.47 -21.49
CA LEU A 434 24.81 16.34 -21.26
C LEU A 434 24.41 17.81 -21.27
N THR A 435 23.55 18.19 -22.21
CA THR A 435 22.97 19.52 -22.33
C THR A 435 22.06 19.82 -21.14
N ARG A 436 21.22 18.88 -20.73
CA ARG A 436 20.38 19.02 -19.51
C ARG A 436 21.23 19.23 -18.26
N PHE A 437 22.30 18.46 -18.12
CA PHE A 437 23.21 18.59 -16.97
C PHE A 437 23.94 19.94 -16.98
N LYS A 438 24.38 20.42 -18.14
CA LYS A 438 24.95 21.78 -18.31
C LYS A 438 23.96 22.85 -17.85
N ILE A 439 22.69 22.74 -18.24
CA ILE A 439 21.61 23.65 -17.84
C ILE A 439 21.39 23.59 -16.33
N ILE A 440 21.22 22.41 -15.74
CA ILE A 440 21.00 22.27 -14.28
C ILE A 440 22.17 22.88 -13.49
N LYS A 441 23.40 22.60 -13.90
CA LYS A 441 24.61 23.14 -13.28
C LYS A 441 24.68 24.67 -13.41
N GLY A 442 24.29 25.22 -14.55
CA GLY A 442 24.23 26.66 -14.77
C GLY A 442 23.17 27.35 -13.89
N VAL A 443 21.97 26.76 -13.75
CA VAL A 443 20.93 27.28 -12.86
C VAL A 443 21.40 27.26 -11.40
N ALA A 444 22.01 26.16 -10.96
CA ALA A 444 22.54 26.04 -9.60
C ALA A 444 23.63 27.11 -9.31
N ARG A 445 24.52 27.36 -10.28
CA ARG A 445 25.52 28.44 -10.19
C ARG A 445 24.88 29.82 -10.16
N GLY A 446 23.85 30.07 -10.96
CA GLY A 446 23.10 31.32 -10.95
C GLY A 446 22.44 31.58 -9.60
N LEU A 447 21.84 30.55 -8.98
CA LEU A 447 21.25 30.66 -7.65
C LEU A 447 22.30 30.88 -6.56
N LEU A 448 23.43 30.17 -6.64
CA LEU A 448 24.55 30.37 -5.71
C LEU A 448 25.04 31.82 -5.77
N TYR A 449 25.21 32.35 -6.99
CA TYR A 449 25.58 33.74 -7.20
C TYR A 449 24.58 34.69 -6.55
N LEU A 450 23.28 34.52 -6.80
CA LEU A 450 22.24 35.36 -6.21
C LEU A 450 22.20 35.30 -4.68
N HIS A 451 22.52 34.16 -4.09
CA HIS A 451 22.46 33.98 -2.64
C HIS A 451 23.71 34.49 -1.93
N GLN A 452 24.90 34.29 -2.51
CA GLN A 452 26.17 34.45 -1.81
C GLN A 452 27.13 35.43 -2.49
N ASP A 453 27.19 35.45 -3.81
CA ASP A 453 28.26 36.17 -4.53
C ASP A 453 27.81 37.52 -5.12
N SER A 454 26.50 37.78 -5.18
CA SER A 454 25.97 39.08 -5.58
C SER A 454 26.14 40.10 -4.46
N ARG A 455 26.29 41.38 -4.83
CA ARG A 455 26.45 42.50 -3.88
C ARG A 455 25.33 42.58 -2.84
N LEU A 456 24.17 42.03 -3.14
CA LEU A 456 23.01 41.91 -2.26
C LEU A 456 22.57 40.45 -2.27
N THR A 457 22.11 39.90 -1.16
CA THR A 457 21.54 38.54 -1.13
C THR A 457 20.13 38.59 -1.73
N ILE A 458 19.92 37.91 -2.85
CA ILE A 458 18.67 37.91 -3.62
C ILE A 458 18.04 36.51 -3.56
N ILE A 459 16.88 36.39 -2.91
CA ILE A 459 16.09 35.15 -2.93
C ILE A 459 15.02 35.26 -4.03
N HIS A 460 15.08 34.41 -5.06
CA HIS A 460 14.20 34.50 -6.25
C HIS A 460 12.70 34.26 -5.96
N ARG A 461 12.40 33.28 -5.09
CA ARG A 461 11.04 32.87 -4.62
C ARG A 461 10.06 32.32 -5.66
N ASP A 462 10.27 32.52 -6.96
CA ASP A 462 9.45 31.91 -8.03
C ASP A 462 10.34 31.18 -9.06
N LEU A 463 11.13 30.21 -8.59
CA LEU A 463 11.99 29.43 -9.47
C LEU A 463 11.21 28.25 -10.08
N LYS A 464 10.93 28.32 -11.38
CA LYS A 464 10.25 27.29 -12.16
C LYS A 464 10.81 27.23 -13.57
N ALA A 465 10.58 26.12 -14.29
CA ALA A 465 11.12 25.91 -15.63
C ALA A 465 10.80 27.04 -16.62
N SER A 466 9.61 27.65 -16.50
CA SER A 466 9.20 28.76 -17.37
C SER A 466 9.93 30.08 -17.12
N ASN A 467 10.63 30.19 -15.98
CA ASN A 467 11.41 31.36 -15.58
C ASN A 467 12.91 31.16 -15.86
N ILE A 468 13.28 30.03 -16.47
CA ILE A 468 14.63 29.79 -17.00
C ILE A 468 14.61 30.06 -18.50
N LEU A 469 15.34 31.08 -18.94
CA LEU A 469 15.56 31.37 -20.35
C LEU A 469 16.84 30.66 -20.81
N LEU A 470 16.87 30.24 -22.08
CA LEU A 470 18.06 29.69 -22.72
C LEU A 470 18.54 30.65 -23.80
N ASP A 471 19.84 30.96 -23.79
CA ASP A 471 20.50 31.69 -24.89
C ASP A 471 20.83 30.76 -26.07
N ASN A 472 21.42 31.32 -27.13
CA ASN A 472 21.75 30.57 -28.35
C ASN A 472 22.75 29.43 -28.11
N GLU A 473 23.57 29.52 -27.06
CA GLU A 473 24.56 28.50 -26.66
C GLU A 473 24.03 27.53 -25.58
N MET A 474 22.72 27.52 -25.35
CA MET A 474 22.01 26.68 -24.38
C MET A 474 22.46 26.90 -22.93
N ASN A 475 22.90 28.11 -22.59
CA ASN A 475 23.19 28.48 -21.21
C ASN A 475 21.93 29.01 -20.52
N PRO A 476 21.66 28.60 -19.28
CA PRO A 476 20.51 29.08 -18.53
C PRO A 476 20.70 30.50 -18.01
N LYS A 477 19.64 31.31 -18.12
CA LYS A 477 19.50 32.61 -17.47
C LYS A 477 18.27 32.56 -16.56
N ILE A 478 18.45 32.89 -15.28
CA ILE A 478 17.34 33.03 -14.34
C ILE A 478 16.64 34.35 -14.64
N SER A 479 15.32 34.31 -14.79
CA SER A 479 14.49 35.47 -15.16
C SER A 479 13.26 35.57 -14.27
N ASP A 480 12.54 36.69 -14.36
CA ASP A 480 11.33 36.98 -13.60
C ASP A 480 11.53 37.11 -12.08
N PHE A 481 12.27 38.16 -11.71
CA PHE A 481 12.51 38.56 -10.32
C PHE A 481 11.34 39.34 -9.71
N GLY A 482 10.15 39.33 -10.31
CA GLY A 482 8.99 40.08 -9.80
C GLY A 482 8.56 39.70 -8.38
N MET A 483 8.95 38.49 -7.95
CA MET A 483 8.73 37.95 -6.61
C MET A 483 10.00 37.88 -5.76
N ALA A 484 11.13 38.33 -6.30
CA ALA A 484 12.41 38.23 -5.63
C ALA A 484 12.51 39.17 -4.44
N ARG A 485 13.29 38.76 -3.44
CA ARG A 485 13.55 39.54 -2.23
C ARG A 485 15.02 39.84 -2.11
N ILE A 486 15.34 41.11 -1.94
CA ILE A 486 16.71 41.61 -1.82
C ILE A 486 16.97 41.94 -0.35
N PHE A 487 18.00 41.35 0.24
CA PHE A 487 18.44 41.63 1.61
C PHE A 487 19.69 42.52 1.58
N GLY A 488 19.68 43.59 2.37
CA GLY A 488 20.84 44.45 2.60
C GLY A 488 21.73 43.91 3.72
N GLY A 489 23.02 44.24 3.68
CA GLY A 489 24.15 43.53 4.34
C GLY A 489 24.08 43.15 5.83
N ASN A 490 23.07 43.58 6.60
CA ASN A 490 22.88 43.17 8.01
C ASN A 490 21.48 42.56 8.31
N GLN A 491 20.63 42.31 7.31
CA GLN A 491 19.32 41.66 7.52
C GLN A 491 19.42 40.14 7.34
N GLN A 492 19.49 39.39 8.44
CA GLN A 492 19.44 37.91 8.42
C GLN A 492 18.01 37.34 8.49
N GLN A 493 17.00 38.18 8.71
CA GLN A 493 15.60 37.77 8.79
C GLN A 493 14.69 38.85 8.22
N GLY A 494 13.65 38.43 7.52
CA GLY A 494 12.66 39.33 6.96
C GLY A 494 11.25 38.74 6.99
N ASN A 495 10.31 39.45 7.62
CA ASN A 495 8.89 39.09 7.58
C ASN A 495 8.29 39.46 6.22
N THR A 496 7.44 38.58 5.67
CA THR A 496 6.72 38.84 4.41
C THR A 496 5.25 39.11 4.74
N ILE A 497 4.81 40.36 4.60
CA ILE A 497 3.44 40.79 4.93
C ILE A 497 2.47 40.59 3.74
N ARG A 498 3.03 40.32 2.56
CA ARG A 498 2.28 40.20 1.31
C ARG A 498 2.32 38.75 0.83
N VAL A 499 1.21 38.05 1.00
CA VAL A 499 0.99 36.73 0.38
C VAL A 499 0.78 36.97 -1.11
N VAL A 500 1.61 36.36 -1.94
CA VAL A 500 1.42 36.34 -3.39
C VAL A 500 1.61 34.88 -3.78
N GLY A 501 0.52 34.25 -4.22
CA GLY A 501 0.48 32.86 -4.65
C GLY A 501 0.32 32.75 -6.16
N THR A 502 0.70 31.61 -6.70
CA THR A 502 0.29 31.14 -8.04
C THR A 502 -0.65 29.97 -7.89
#